data_AF-L1J0B5-F1
#
_entry.id   AF-L1J0B5-F1
#
_cell.length_a   1.000
_cell.length_b   1.000
_cell.length_c   1.000
_cell.angle_alpha   90.00
_cell.angle_beta   90.00
_cell.angle_gamma   90.00
#
_symmetry.space_group_name_H-M   'P 1'
#
loop_
_entity.id
_entity.type
_entity.pdbx_description
1 polymer ?
#
loop_
_entity_poly.entity_id
_entity_poly.type
_entity_poly.pdbx_seq_one_letter_code
_entity_poly.pdbx_strand_id
1 'polypeptide(L)'
;MNRGHANVLKDFLTQRSLQTYLHNLKEVGDHPNFNYIEDFMEHQGVCNLHGYGALKVGWHEYISKLYRQADSEYKMKRMLYRGGTSGNPYIQEQFMEISTMIRPRKAAIAIMELREHIAGEWQKDLQLVARENAEHWRHHLAKVQHNGTDPELHKQHRLLITTDDDSALRIDNYDLLIKFCTHIACEQVMEELAANPKDEHSAIWLKEYMQNRGTRSFGTVQTRRVGWNFLNDILNEPPRVISGTGRDADTLCLIDPLDMGARIMAQRQNVAECWLEVLHEVKDDNLSIHRKFMEDCMNTVLTDFWKNN
;
A
#
# COMPACT_ATOMS: atom_id res chain seq x y z
N MET A 1 -7.69 17.99 -6.89
CA MET A 1 -7.34 16.89 -5.95
C MET A 1 -6.83 17.48 -4.65
N ASN A 2 -7.27 16.98 -3.49
CA ASN A 2 -6.76 17.42 -2.19
C ASN A 2 -5.29 16.97 -2.07
N ARG A 3 -4.34 17.90 -1.86
CA ARG A 3 -2.89 17.60 -1.85
C ARG A 3 -2.49 16.46 -0.89
N GLY A 4 -3.31 16.21 0.14
CA GLY A 4 -3.15 15.08 1.05
C GLY A 4 -3.18 13.72 0.34
N HIS A 5 -4.16 13.46 -0.53
CA HIS A 5 -4.35 12.12 -1.12
C HIS A 5 -3.23 11.73 -2.10
N ALA A 6 -2.66 12.70 -2.81
CA ALA A 6 -1.51 12.45 -3.68
C ALA A 6 -0.28 11.98 -2.89
N ASN A 7 -0.01 12.60 -1.74
CA ASN A 7 1.10 12.18 -0.89
C ASN A 7 0.89 10.79 -0.29
N VAL A 8 -0.33 10.46 0.16
CA VAL A 8 -0.59 9.12 0.72
C VAL A 8 -0.40 8.03 -0.35
N LEU A 9 -0.80 8.26 -1.60
CA LEU A 9 -0.51 7.32 -2.69
C LEU A 9 1.01 7.19 -2.93
N LYS A 10 1.72 8.32 -2.94
CA LYS A 10 3.18 8.35 -3.13
C LYS A 10 3.92 7.63 -1.99
N ASP A 11 3.45 7.74 -0.75
CA ASP A 11 3.92 6.99 0.43
C ASP A 11 3.66 5.49 0.26
N PHE A 12 2.43 5.12 -0.10
CA PHE A 12 2.07 3.72 -0.33
C PHE A 12 2.89 3.08 -1.44
N LEU A 13 3.06 3.76 -2.58
CA LEU A 13 3.89 3.31 -3.69
C LEU A 13 5.34 3.05 -3.23
N THR A 14 5.89 3.96 -2.43
CA THR A 14 7.27 3.83 -1.91
C THR A 14 7.40 2.66 -0.95
N GLN A 15 6.41 2.46 -0.08
CA GLN A 15 6.35 1.31 0.80
C GLN A 15 6.36 0.01 -0.02
N ARG A 16 5.56 -0.08 -1.09
CA ARG A 16 5.52 -1.27 -1.95
C ARG A 16 6.82 -1.49 -2.71
N SER A 17 7.44 -0.43 -3.24
CA SER A 17 8.77 -0.52 -3.88
C SER A 17 9.85 -0.99 -2.92
N LEU A 18 9.85 -0.50 -1.68
CA LEU A 18 10.75 -0.96 -0.61
C LEU A 18 10.52 -2.44 -0.29
N GLN A 19 9.27 -2.87 -0.18
CA GLN A 19 8.93 -4.27 0.09
C GLN A 19 9.35 -5.21 -1.05
N THR A 20 9.15 -4.80 -2.31
CA THR A 20 9.65 -5.54 -3.47
C THR A 20 11.18 -5.59 -3.49
N TYR A 21 11.86 -4.50 -3.16
CA TYR A 21 13.32 -4.47 -3.07
C TYR A 21 13.85 -5.42 -1.99
N LEU A 22 13.28 -5.37 -0.78
CA LEU A 22 13.63 -6.27 0.32
C LEU A 22 13.33 -7.74 -0.01
N HIS A 23 12.22 -8.02 -0.69
CA HIS A 23 11.91 -9.35 -1.19
C HIS A 23 13.01 -9.87 -2.12
N ASN A 24 13.44 -9.05 -3.09
CA ASN A 24 14.50 -9.43 -4.02
C ASN A 24 15.84 -9.67 -3.31
N LEU A 25 16.21 -8.83 -2.33
CA LEU A 25 17.42 -9.04 -1.53
C LEU A 25 17.39 -10.35 -0.75
N LYS A 26 16.21 -10.71 -0.22
CA LYS A 26 16.01 -11.97 0.49
C LYS A 26 16.15 -13.18 -0.45
N GLU A 27 15.58 -13.12 -1.65
CA GLU A 27 15.66 -14.20 -2.65
C GLU A 27 17.11 -14.46 -3.13
N VAL A 28 17.91 -13.40 -3.30
CA VAL A 28 19.34 -13.54 -3.67
C VAL A 28 20.26 -13.83 -2.48
N GLY A 29 19.73 -13.83 -1.25
CA GLY A 29 20.48 -14.11 -0.03
C GLY A 29 21.38 -12.97 0.46
N ASP A 30 21.15 -11.72 0.03
CA ASP A 30 21.90 -10.54 0.48
C ASP A 30 21.37 -10.01 1.81
N HIS A 31 21.59 -10.81 2.87
CA HIS A 31 21.17 -10.48 4.22
C HIS A 31 21.77 -9.18 4.78
N PRO A 32 23.04 -8.81 4.51
CA PRO A 32 23.60 -7.53 4.97
C PRO A 32 22.82 -6.31 4.46
N ASN A 33 22.57 -6.23 3.14
CA ASN A 33 21.79 -5.12 2.59
C ASN A 33 20.33 -5.20 3.04
N PHE A 34 19.75 -6.40 3.14
CA PHE A 34 18.39 -6.59 3.63
C PHE A 34 18.23 -6.01 5.05
N ASN A 35 19.07 -6.43 5.99
CA ASN A 35 18.98 -5.98 7.38
C ASN A 35 19.20 -4.47 7.50
N TYR A 36 20.20 -3.92 6.80
CA TYR A 36 20.46 -2.48 6.83
C TYR A 36 19.25 -1.67 6.34
N ILE A 37 18.63 -2.09 5.24
CA ILE A 37 17.50 -1.37 4.63
C ILE A 37 16.21 -1.57 5.43
N GLU A 38 15.99 -2.75 6.01
CA GLU A 38 14.86 -3.02 6.91
C GLU A 38 14.97 -2.19 8.20
N ASP A 39 16.18 -2.04 8.76
CA ASP A 39 16.41 -1.23 9.95
C ASP A 39 16.45 0.29 9.68
N PHE A 40 16.60 0.70 8.42
CA PHE A 40 16.77 2.10 8.05
C PHE A 40 15.56 2.93 8.49
N MET A 41 15.82 3.96 9.31
CA MET A 41 14.78 4.81 9.91
C MET A 41 13.71 4.02 10.69
N GLU A 42 14.11 2.92 11.33
CA GLU A 42 13.27 2.06 12.16
C GLU A 42 12.12 1.36 11.40
N HIS A 43 12.28 1.02 10.13
CA HIS A 43 11.21 0.35 9.35
C HIS A 43 11.14 -1.18 9.54
N GLN A 44 11.54 -1.68 10.72
CA GLN A 44 11.60 -3.12 10.97
C GLN A 44 10.27 -3.81 10.70
N GLY A 45 10.32 -4.96 10.02
CA GLY A 45 9.16 -5.79 9.72
C GLY A 45 8.34 -5.33 8.51
N VAL A 46 8.72 -4.24 7.83
CA VAL A 46 8.01 -3.77 6.63
C VAL A 46 7.98 -4.85 5.54
N CYS A 47 9.03 -5.66 5.39
CA CYS A 47 9.10 -6.70 4.35
C CYS A 47 7.95 -7.72 4.41
N ASN A 48 7.48 -8.07 5.62
CA ASN A 48 6.48 -9.13 5.81
C ASN A 48 5.05 -8.59 5.95
N LEU A 49 4.86 -7.28 5.80
CA LEU A 49 3.59 -6.60 6.02
C LEU A 49 2.70 -6.60 4.76
N HIS A 50 1.50 -7.19 4.84
CA HIS A 50 0.48 -7.06 3.78
C HIS A 50 -0.52 -5.96 4.13
N GLY A 51 -0.06 -4.71 4.08
CA GLY A 51 -0.86 -3.52 4.41
C GLY A 51 -0.29 -2.24 3.79
N TYR A 52 -0.94 -1.12 4.08
CA TYR A 52 -0.49 0.23 3.71
C TYR A 52 -0.31 1.08 4.97
N GLY A 53 0.44 2.18 4.86
CA GLY A 53 0.68 3.11 5.98
C GLY A 53 1.79 2.69 6.94
N ALA A 54 2.69 1.79 6.54
CA ALA A 54 3.83 1.37 7.36
C ALA A 54 5.11 2.17 7.11
N LEU A 55 5.10 3.07 6.13
CA LEU A 55 6.18 4.04 5.98
C LEU A 55 6.07 5.05 7.13
N LYS A 56 7.06 5.05 8.04
CA LYS A 56 7.09 5.90 9.24
C LYS A 56 7.32 7.38 8.93
N VAL A 57 7.92 7.67 7.77
CA VAL A 57 8.17 9.02 7.26
C VAL A 57 7.62 9.16 5.86
N GLY A 58 7.44 10.38 5.37
CA GLY A 58 6.99 10.60 3.99
C GLY A 58 7.99 10.05 2.96
N TRP A 59 7.49 9.63 1.81
CA TRP A 59 8.26 9.00 0.73
C TRP A 59 9.50 9.80 0.33
N HIS A 60 9.33 11.11 0.17
CA HIS A 60 10.38 12.01 -0.27
C HIS A 60 11.50 12.05 0.78
N GLU A 61 11.14 12.09 2.06
CA GLU A 61 12.11 12.08 3.16
C GLU A 61 12.86 10.76 3.23
N TYR A 62 12.15 9.63 3.15
CA TYR A 62 12.75 8.29 3.18
C TYR A 62 13.81 8.14 2.08
N ILE A 63 13.42 8.36 0.81
CA ILE A 63 14.31 8.18 -0.33
C ILE A 63 15.46 9.20 -0.30
N SER A 64 15.17 10.48 0.00
CA SER A 64 16.20 11.52 0.07
C SER A 64 17.27 11.24 1.13
N LYS A 65 16.85 10.78 2.31
CA LYS A 65 17.79 10.45 3.40
C LYS A 65 18.62 9.22 3.05
N LEU A 66 18.01 8.19 2.47
CA LEU A 66 18.72 6.97 2.05
C LEU A 66 19.74 7.28 0.93
N TYR A 67 19.35 8.09 -0.04
CA TYR A 67 20.19 8.49 -1.18
C TYR A 67 21.45 9.28 -0.76
N ARG A 68 21.34 10.02 0.37
CA ARG A 68 22.42 10.84 0.95
C ARG A 68 23.36 10.09 1.87
N GLN A 69 23.00 8.89 2.32
CA GLN A 69 23.90 8.10 3.17
C GLN A 69 25.18 7.74 2.40
N ALA A 70 26.29 7.79 3.12
CA ALA A 70 27.58 7.34 2.59
C ALA A 70 27.66 5.81 2.60
N ASP A 71 28.53 5.26 1.76
CA ASP A 71 28.86 3.83 1.80
C ASP A 71 29.54 3.50 3.15
N SER A 72 29.13 2.41 3.77
CA SER A 72 29.62 2.00 5.10
C SER A 72 29.87 0.50 5.18
N GLU A 73 30.97 0.09 5.84
CA GLU A 73 31.29 -1.32 6.03
C GLU A 73 30.36 -1.92 7.09
N TYR A 74 29.66 -2.99 6.73
CA TYR A 74 28.79 -3.74 7.62
C TYR A 74 29.45 -5.08 7.95
N LYS A 75 29.62 -5.34 9.25
CA LYS A 75 30.26 -6.56 9.75
C LYS A 75 29.20 -7.45 10.38
N MET A 76 29.10 -8.69 9.90
CA MET A 76 28.23 -9.69 10.50
C MET A 76 29.04 -10.89 11.00
N LYS A 77 28.64 -11.42 12.16
CA LYS A 77 29.17 -12.68 12.69
C LYS A 77 28.29 -13.82 12.22
N ARG A 78 28.86 -14.77 11.48
CA ARG A 78 28.17 -15.99 11.04
C ARG A 78 28.80 -17.19 11.74
N MET A 79 27.96 -18.07 12.29
CA MET A 79 28.42 -19.34 12.84
C MET A 79 28.83 -20.27 11.68
N LEU A 80 30.05 -20.79 11.74
CA LEU A 80 30.54 -21.81 10.81
C LEU A 80 29.99 -23.17 11.24
N TYR A 81 29.04 -23.70 10.46
CA TYR A 81 28.59 -25.07 10.67
C TYR A 81 29.68 -26.06 10.18
N ARG A 82 30.43 -26.62 11.12
CA ARG A 82 31.24 -27.82 10.89
C ARG A 82 30.37 -29.00 11.27
N GLY A 83 30.02 -29.85 10.28
CA GLY A 83 29.08 -30.95 10.44
C GLY A 83 29.21 -31.75 11.74
N GLY A 84 28.08 -32.15 12.29
CA GLY A 84 27.95 -32.89 13.55
C GLY A 84 26.50 -32.90 14.05
N THR A 85 26.17 -33.85 14.92
CA THR A 85 24.85 -33.92 15.57
C THR A 85 24.67 -32.76 16.55
N SER A 86 23.48 -32.15 16.54
CA SER A 86 23.10 -31.07 17.46
C SER A 86 23.37 -31.49 18.92
N GLY A 87 24.11 -30.67 19.68
CA GLY A 87 24.41 -30.91 21.10
C GLY A 87 25.74 -31.61 21.41
N ASN A 88 26.67 -31.73 20.46
CA ASN A 88 28.01 -32.27 20.76
C ASN A 88 28.85 -31.26 21.59
N PRO A 89 29.18 -31.55 22.86
CA PRO A 89 29.91 -30.63 23.74
C PRO A 89 31.37 -30.40 23.33
N TYR A 90 31.90 -31.16 22.37
CA TYR A 90 33.27 -31.04 21.87
C TYR A 90 33.38 -30.18 20.60
N ILE A 91 32.26 -29.76 20.00
CA ILE A 91 32.27 -28.84 18.86
C ILE A 91 32.19 -27.41 19.41
N GLN A 92 33.31 -26.70 19.39
CA GLN A 92 33.35 -25.28 19.76
C GLN A 92 32.67 -24.44 18.67
N GLU A 93 31.81 -23.51 19.09
CA GLU A 93 31.19 -22.55 18.17
C GLU A 93 32.26 -21.64 17.57
N GLN A 94 32.53 -21.79 16.27
CA GLN A 94 33.43 -20.89 15.54
C GLN A 94 32.60 -19.84 14.80
N PHE A 95 32.92 -18.58 15.04
CA PHE A 95 32.32 -17.46 14.33
C PHE A 95 33.28 -16.94 13.28
N MET A 96 32.78 -16.67 12.09
CA MET A 96 33.47 -15.92 11.06
C MET A 96 32.88 -14.52 11.00
N GLU A 97 33.73 -13.49 11.07
CA GLU A 97 33.34 -12.13 10.74
C GLU A 97 33.42 -11.96 9.23
N ILE A 98 32.28 -11.70 8.60
CA ILE A 98 32.17 -11.36 7.19
C ILE A 98 31.89 -9.86 7.14
N SER A 99 32.74 -9.11 6.45
CA SER A 99 32.48 -7.71 6.15
C SER A 99 31.93 -7.55 4.74
N THR A 100 30.97 -6.64 4.58
CA THR A 100 30.33 -6.33 3.30
C THR A 100 30.12 -4.84 3.21
N MET A 101 30.35 -4.28 2.01
CA MET A 101 30.15 -2.87 1.75
C MET A 101 28.66 -2.60 1.47
N ILE A 102 28.00 -1.87 2.36
CA ILE A 102 26.63 -1.40 2.14
C ILE A 102 26.70 -0.13 1.31
N ARG A 103 25.83 -0.04 0.30
CA ARG A 103 25.77 1.07 -0.64
C ARG A 103 24.35 1.68 -0.65
N PRO A 104 23.99 2.48 0.36
CA PRO A 104 22.62 2.98 0.53
C PRO A 104 22.12 3.77 -0.67
N ARG A 105 23.00 4.55 -1.31
CA ARG A 105 22.65 5.31 -2.52
C ARG A 105 22.20 4.39 -3.66
N LYS A 106 22.85 3.24 -3.85
CA LYS A 106 22.44 2.26 -4.86
C LYS A 106 21.09 1.65 -4.52
N ALA A 107 20.83 1.37 -3.25
CA ALA A 107 19.52 0.90 -2.80
C ALA A 107 18.42 1.94 -3.06
N ALA A 108 18.67 3.21 -2.76
CA ALA A 108 17.73 4.30 -3.06
C ALA A 108 17.42 4.42 -4.57
N ILE A 109 18.42 4.26 -5.44
CA ILE A 109 18.23 4.23 -6.91
C ILE A 109 17.34 3.05 -7.30
N ALA A 110 17.68 1.85 -6.84
CA ALA A 110 16.90 0.65 -7.14
C ALA A 110 15.44 0.75 -6.65
N ILE A 111 15.22 1.36 -5.47
CA ILE A 111 13.86 1.62 -4.97
C ILE A 111 13.13 2.62 -5.87
N MET A 112 13.78 3.70 -6.33
CA MET A 112 13.18 4.66 -7.27
C MET A 112 12.82 4.02 -8.62
N GLU A 113 13.69 3.15 -9.15
CA GLU A 113 13.43 2.40 -10.38
C GLU A 113 12.24 1.45 -10.22
N LEU A 114 12.18 0.69 -9.11
CA LEU A 114 11.03 -0.13 -8.76
C LEU A 114 9.76 0.71 -8.58
N ARG A 115 9.89 1.95 -8.09
CA ARG A 115 8.78 2.90 -7.94
C ARG A 115 8.19 3.30 -9.29
N GLU A 116 9.03 3.61 -10.27
CA GLU A 116 8.60 3.92 -11.63
C GLU A 116 7.96 2.69 -12.30
N HIS A 117 8.57 1.51 -12.14
CA HIS A 117 8.05 0.26 -12.69
C HIS A 117 6.68 -0.11 -12.11
N ILE A 118 6.55 -0.16 -10.78
CA ILE A 118 5.28 -0.46 -10.10
C ILE A 118 4.22 0.61 -10.40
N ALA A 119 4.59 1.88 -10.53
CA ALA A 119 3.65 2.91 -10.97
C ALA A 119 3.06 2.62 -12.35
N GLY A 120 3.89 2.13 -13.29
CA GLY A 120 3.43 1.70 -14.62
C GLY A 120 2.49 0.49 -14.56
N GLU A 121 2.74 -0.46 -13.65
CA GLU A 121 1.80 -1.57 -13.39
C GLU A 121 0.47 -1.04 -12.85
N TRP A 122 0.53 -0.19 -11.83
CA TRP A 122 -0.66 0.38 -11.18
C TRP A 122 -1.51 1.21 -12.12
N GLN A 123 -0.91 1.92 -13.08
CA GLN A 123 -1.67 2.63 -14.10
C GLN A 123 -2.55 1.69 -14.94
N LYS A 124 -2.04 0.50 -15.29
CA LYS A 124 -2.83 -0.52 -16.01
C LYS A 124 -3.86 -1.15 -15.08
N ASP A 125 -3.45 -1.43 -13.86
CA ASP A 125 -4.26 -2.15 -12.89
C ASP A 125 -5.45 -1.31 -12.39
N LEU A 126 -5.29 0.00 -12.20
CA LEU A 126 -6.37 0.91 -11.80
C LEU A 126 -7.48 1.01 -12.86
N GLN A 127 -7.16 0.78 -14.13
CA GLN A 127 -8.18 0.71 -15.19
C GLN A 127 -9.13 -0.48 -15.02
N LEU A 128 -8.75 -1.48 -14.21
CA LEU A 128 -9.59 -2.65 -13.91
C LEU A 128 -10.68 -2.34 -12.87
N VAL A 129 -10.60 -1.22 -12.14
CA VAL A 129 -11.56 -0.89 -11.06
C VAL A 129 -12.99 -0.82 -11.57
N ALA A 130 -13.24 -0.24 -12.75
CA ALA A 130 -14.58 -0.19 -13.33
C ALA A 130 -15.13 -1.60 -13.64
N ARG A 131 -14.25 -2.49 -14.14
CA ARG A 131 -14.61 -3.89 -14.42
C ARG A 131 -14.83 -4.68 -13.13
N GLU A 132 -14.05 -4.43 -12.08
CA GLU A 132 -14.32 -4.98 -10.76
C GLU A 132 -15.69 -4.54 -10.26
N ASN A 133 -16.01 -3.25 -10.29
CA ASN A 133 -17.32 -2.75 -9.87
C ASN A 133 -18.47 -3.45 -10.63
N ALA A 134 -18.32 -3.68 -11.93
CA ALA A 134 -19.30 -4.44 -12.72
C ALA A 134 -19.42 -5.90 -12.26
N GLU A 135 -18.32 -6.57 -11.91
CA GLU A 135 -18.32 -7.92 -11.35
C GLU A 135 -18.99 -8.00 -9.98
N HIS A 136 -18.86 -6.95 -9.15
CA HIS A 136 -19.56 -6.85 -7.88
C HIS A 136 -21.08 -6.82 -8.07
N TRP A 137 -21.54 -6.01 -9.03
CA TRP A 137 -22.95 -5.96 -9.40
C TRP A 137 -23.45 -7.28 -9.98
N ARG A 138 -22.71 -7.87 -10.92
CA ARG A 138 -23.04 -9.17 -11.52
C ARG A 138 -23.24 -10.23 -10.43
N HIS A 139 -22.29 -10.32 -9.49
CA HIS A 139 -22.34 -11.27 -8.38
C HIS A 139 -23.56 -11.05 -7.48
N HIS A 140 -23.83 -9.79 -7.09
CA HIS A 140 -25.00 -9.45 -6.28
C HIS A 140 -26.31 -9.81 -6.98
N LEU A 141 -26.48 -9.43 -8.25
CA LEU A 141 -27.68 -9.72 -9.03
C LEU A 141 -27.89 -11.23 -9.20
N ALA A 142 -26.82 -12.00 -9.45
CA ALA A 142 -26.90 -13.46 -9.52
C ALA A 142 -27.42 -14.07 -8.22
N LYS A 143 -26.93 -13.60 -7.06
CA LYS A 143 -27.44 -14.05 -5.75
C LYS A 143 -28.91 -13.71 -5.53
N VAL A 144 -29.35 -12.54 -5.95
CA VAL A 144 -30.78 -12.15 -5.86
C VAL A 144 -31.65 -13.05 -6.74
N GLN A 145 -31.18 -13.38 -7.95
CA GLN A 145 -31.92 -14.22 -8.90
C GLN A 145 -31.94 -15.72 -8.54
N HIS A 146 -30.87 -16.21 -7.90
CA HIS A 146 -30.67 -17.63 -7.60
C HIS A 146 -30.65 -17.93 -6.10
N ASN A 147 -31.59 -17.35 -5.35
CA ASN A 147 -31.86 -17.64 -3.93
C ASN A 147 -30.60 -17.65 -3.04
N GLY A 148 -29.73 -16.66 -3.20
CA GLY A 148 -28.52 -16.47 -2.40
C GLY A 148 -27.26 -17.16 -2.94
N THR A 149 -27.33 -17.86 -4.08
CA THR A 149 -26.17 -18.51 -4.72
C THR A 149 -25.77 -17.80 -6.02
N ASP A 150 -24.47 -17.71 -6.32
CA ASP A 150 -23.98 -17.29 -7.64
C ASP A 150 -23.53 -18.54 -8.42
N PRO A 151 -24.32 -19.03 -9.40
CA PRO A 151 -23.99 -20.24 -10.13
C PRO A 151 -22.72 -20.09 -10.97
N GLU A 152 -22.30 -18.86 -11.28
CA GLU A 152 -21.13 -18.57 -12.12
C GLU A 152 -19.92 -18.11 -11.31
N LEU A 153 -19.96 -18.21 -9.99
CA LEU A 153 -18.85 -17.80 -9.11
C LEU A 153 -17.52 -18.45 -9.52
N HIS A 154 -17.56 -19.73 -9.93
CA HIS A 154 -16.40 -20.50 -10.38
C HIS A 154 -15.86 -20.07 -11.75
N LYS A 155 -16.64 -19.30 -12.52
CA LYS A 155 -16.26 -18.74 -13.83
C LYS A 155 -15.63 -17.36 -13.71
N GLN A 156 -15.55 -16.78 -12.50
CA GLN A 156 -14.88 -15.51 -12.30
C GLN A 156 -13.37 -15.66 -12.53
N HIS A 157 -12.92 -15.20 -13.70
CA HIS A 157 -11.50 -15.11 -14.00
C HIS A 157 -10.86 -13.98 -13.18
N ARG A 158 -9.60 -14.18 -12.78
CA ARG A 158 -8.79 -13.07 -12.26
C ARG A 158 -8.69 -12.00 -13.35
N LEU A 159 -9.06 -10.78 -13.02
CA LEU A 159 -8.95 -9.65 -13.96
C LEU A 159 -7.49 -9.29 -14.23
N LEU A 160 -6.65 -9.40 -13.20
CA LEU A 160 -5.22 -9.23 -13.33
C LEU A 160 -4.58 -10.50 -13.93
N ILE A 161 -3.90 -10.33 -15.05
CA ILE A 161 -3.05 -11.34 -15.68
C ILE A 161 -1.61 -10.86 -15.54
N THR A 162 -0.75 -11.70 -14.97
CA THR A 162 0.67 -11.39 -14.79
C THR A 162 1.52 -11.92 -15.94
N THR A 163 2.63 -11.24 -16.19
CA THR A 163 3.64 -11.59 -17.19
C THR A 163 5.02 -11.69 -16.54
N ASP A 164 6.00 -12.26 -17.25
CA ASP A 164 7.36 -12.43 -16.72
C ASP A 164 8.09 -11.08 -16.51
N ASP A 165 7.62 -10.01 -17.13
CA ASP A 165 8.15 -8.65 -17.00
C ASP A 165 7.63 -7.91 -15.76
N ASP A 166 6.74 -8.53 -14.99
CA ASP A 166 6.10 -7.90 -13.82
C ASP A 166 6.99 -7.93 -12.57
N SER A 167 6.73 -7.00 -11.66
CA SER A 167 7.32 -7.00 -10.33
C SER A 167 6.91 -8.26 -9.55
N ALA A 168 7.85 -8.79 -8.76
CA ALA A 168 7.68 -10.04 -8.00
C ALA A 168 6.44 -10.06 -7.10
N LEU A 169 5.98 -8.88 -6.65
CA LEU A 169 4.83 -8.72 -5.75
C LEU A 169 3.60 -8.13 -6.44
N ARG A 170 3.50 -8.13 -7.78
CA ARG A 170 2.39 -7.45 -8.50
C ARG A 170 1.00 -7.87 -8.04
N ILE A 171 0.76 -9.17 -7.85
CA ILE A 171 -0.56 -9.68 -7.38
C ILE A 171 -0.90 -9.13 -5.99
N ASP A 172 0.07 -9.13 -5.08
CA ASP A 172 -0.13 -8.65 -3.72
C ASP A 172 -0.24 -7.12 -3.69
N ASN A 173 0.48 -6.43 -4.57
CA ASN A 173 0.36 -4.99 -4.79
C ASN A 173 -1.05 -4.63 -5.27
N TYR A 174 -1.59 -5.37 -6.25
CA TYR A 174 -2.93 -5.16 -6.77
C TYR A 174 -4.01 -5.33 -5.70
N ASP A 175 -3.95 -6.42 -4.92
CA ASP A 175 -4.87 -6.67 -3.81
C ASP A 175 -4.90 -5.50 -2.82
N LEU A 176 -3.72 -4.99 -2.45
CA LEU A 176 -3.60 -3.84 -1.54
C LEU A 176 -4.03 -2.53 -2.20
N LEU A 177 -3.74 -2.33 -3.48
CA LEU A 177 -4.15 -1.14 -4.23
C LEU A 177 -5.68 -1.02 -4.29
N ILE A 178 -6.36 -2.13 -4.58
CA ILE A 178 -7.82 -2.21 -4.59
C ILE A 178 -8.41 -2.00 -3.19
N LYS A 179 -7.81 -2.64 -2.17
CA LYS A 179 -8.17 -2.41 -0.76
C LYS A 179 -8.04 -0.94 -0.38
N PHE A 180 -6.93 -0.31 -0.72
CA PHE A 180 -6.63 1.08 -0.38
C PHE A 180 -7.53 2.06 -1.15
N CYS A 181 -7.76 1.82 -2.44
CA CYS A 181 -8.71 2.58 -3.27
C CYS A 181 -10.12 2.55 -2.65
N THR A 182 -10.58 1.36 -2.23
CA THR A 182 -11.88 1.19 -1.56
C THR A 182 -11.93 1.95 -0.23
N HIS A 183 -10.87 1.88 0.57
CA HIS A 183 -10.80 2.59 1.84
C HIS A 183 -10.95 4.11 1.67
N ILE A 184 -10.16 4.71 0.75
CA ILE A 184 -10.21 6.14 0.46
C ILE A 184 -11.57 6.54 -0.13
N ALA A 185 -12.18 5.70 -0.98
CA ALA A 185 -13.51 5.96 -1.51
C ALA A 185 -14.56 6.01 -0.40
N CYS A 186 -14.50 5.10 0.58
CA CYS A 186 -15.40 5.15 1.73
C CYS A 186 -15.18 6.41 2.57
N GLU A 187 -13.93 6.81 2.83
CA GLU A 187 -13.63 8.06 3.55
C GLU A 187 -14.23 9.28 2.85
N GLN A 188 -14.08 9.37 1.53
CA GLN A 188 -14.63 10.49 0.74
C GLN A 188 -16.17 10.47 0.71
N VAL A 189 -16.81 9.30 0.61
CA VAL A 189 -18.27 9.19 0.70
C VAL A 189 -18.76 9.58 2.09
N MET A 190 -18.07 9.20 3.16
CA MET A 190 -18.41 9.63 4.52
C MET A 190 -18.29 11.16 4.68
N GLU A 191 -17.24 11.77 4.14
CA GLU A 191 -17.06 13.22 4.15
C GLU A 191 -18.18 13.95 3.37
N GLU A 192 -18.55 13.42 2.20
CA GLU A 192 -19.64 13.96 1.38
C GLU A 192 -20.99 13.90 2.11
N LEU A 193 -21.32 12.74 2.69
CA LEU A 193 -22.57 12.55 3.44
C LEU A 193 -22.61 13.42 4.70
N ALA A 194 -21.48 13.55 5.41
CA ALA A 194 -21.39 14.39 6.60
C ALA A 194 -21.51 15.90 6.29
N ALA A 195 -21.21 16.32 5.05
CA ALA A 195 -21.39 17.70 4.63
C ALA A 195 -22.87 18.10 4.49
N ASN A 196 -23.78 17.14 4.33
CA ASN A 196 -25.22 17.36 4.26
C ASN A 196 -25.91 16.90 5.57
N PRO A 197 -26.51 17.80 6.37
CA PRO A 197 -27.19 17.43 7.61
C PRO A 197 -28.26 16.34 7.45
N LYS A 198 -28.90 16.25 6.27
CA LYS A 198 -29.91 15.21 6.00
C LYS A 198 -29.32 13.81 5.92
N ASP A 199 -28.06 13.70 5.52
CA ASP A 199 -27.38 12.43 5.25
C ASP A 199 -26.36 12.07 6.35
N GLU A 200 -26.21 12.91 7.38
CA GLU A 200 -25.28 12.72 8.49
C GLU A 200 -25.45 11.34 9.16
N HIS A 201 -26.70 10.89 9.31
CA HIS A 201 -27.03 9.58 9.87
C HIS A 201 -26.46 8.42 9.04
N SER A 202 -26.41 8.57 7.71
CA SER A 202 -25.82 7.61 6.78
C SER A 202 -24.30 7.63 6.85
N ALA A 203 -23.68 8.81 7.07
CA ALA A 203 -22.24 8.93 7.32
C ALA A 203 -21.83 8.22 8.63
N ILE A 204 -22.60 8.43 9.71
CA ILE A 204 -22.38 7.77 11.01
C ILE A 204 -22.51 6.26 10.87
N TRP A 205 -23.56 5.79 10.20
CA TRP A 205 -23.74 4.36 9.96
C TRP A 205 -22.59 3.76 9.14
N LEU A 206 -22.16 4.41 8.06
CA LEU A 206 -21.04 3.91 7.25
C LEU A 206 -19.75 3.85 8.07
N LYS A 207 -19.49 4.86 8.90
CA LYS A 207 -18.36 4.87 9.83
C LYS A 207 -18.44 3.71 10.83
N GLU A 208 -19.59 3.49 11.46
CA GLU A 208 -19.80 2.35 12.37
C GLU A 208 -19.69 1.01 11.65
N TYR A 209 -20.20 0.90 10.42
CA TYR A 209 -20.09 -0.30 9.60
C TYR A 209 -18.61 -0.60 9.28
N MET A 210 -17.87 0.42 8.87
CA MET A 210 -16.41 0.35 8.68
C MET A 210 -15.65 0.11 9.97
N GLN A 211 -16.15 0.48 11.14
CA GLN A 211 -15.49 0.16 12.40
C GLN A 211 -15.80 -1.25 12.86
N ASN A 212 -17.08 -1.64 12.89
CA ASN A 212 -17.52 -2.91 13.47
C ASN A 212 -17.27 -4.10 12.54
N ARG A 213 -17.42 -3.92 11.23
CA ARG A 213 -17.09 -4.94 10.21
C ARG A 213 -15.81 -4.60 9.46
N GLY A 214 -15.48 -3.33 9.31
CA GLY A 214 -14.32 -2.89 8.53
C GLY A 214 -12.98 -2.75 9.28
N THR A 215 -12.90 -2.59 10.62
CA THR A 215 -11.58 -2.52 11.30
C THR A 215 -10.87 -3.87 11.30
N ARG A 216 -11.63 -4.97 11.29
CA ARG A 216 -11.10 -6.31 10.99
C ARG A 216 -10.69 -6.48 9.53
N SER A 217 -11.09 -5.57 8.65
CA SER A 217 -10.98 -5.74 7.20
C SER A 217 -9.91 -4.79 6.62
N PHE A 218 -10.06 -3.47 6.74
CA PHE A 218 -9.10 -2.49 6.19
C PHE A 218 -7.83 -2.32 7.04
N GLY A 219 -7.94 -2.34 8.37
CA GLY A 219 -6.80 -2.17 9.28
C GLY A 219 -5.99 -3.44 9.57
N THR A 220 -6.47 -4.62 9.17
CA THR A 220 -5.73 -5.87 9.39
C THR A 220 -4.65 -6.08 8.33
N VAL A 221 -3.47 -6.45 8.80
CA VAL A 221 -2.19 -6.46 8.08
C VAL A 221 -1.97 -7.73 7.24
N GLN A 222 -2.90 -8.68 7.25
CA GLN A 222 -2.69 -10.01 6.62
C GLN A 222 -3.90 -10.57 5.86
N THR A 223 -5.01 -9.83 5.81
CA THR A 223 -6.22 -10.27 5.12
C THR A 223 -6.17 -9.88 3.65
N ARG A 224 -6.36 -10.87 2.77
CA ARG A 224 -6.47 -10.68 1.31
C ARG A 224 -7.92 -10.46 0.90
N ARG A 225 -8.14 -9.81 -0.25
CA ARG A 225 -9.45 -9.55 -0.87
C ARG A 225 -10.41 -8.76 0.03
N VAL A 226 -9.85 -7.92 0.90
CA VAL A 226 -10.62 -7.10 1.84
C VAL A 226 -11.60 -6.19 1.12
N GLY A 227 -11.14 -5.44 0.12
CA GLY A 227 -12.01 -4.51 -0.62
C GLY A 227 -13.16 -5.24 -1.32
N TRP A 228 -12.89 -6.44 -1.84
CA TRP A 228 -13.91 -7.30 -2.44
C TRP A 228 -14.93 -7.77 -1.39
N ASN A 229 -14.47 -8.40 -0.30
CA ASN A 229 -15.36 -8.89 0.75
C ASN A 229 -16.23 -7.77 1.32
N PHE A 230 -15.64 -6.60 1.59
CA PHE A 230 -16.37 -5.44 2.09
C PHE A 230 -17.51 -5.00 1.16
N LEU A 231 -17.24 -4.87 -0.14
CA LEU A 231 -18.27 -4.46 -1.09
C LEU A 231 -19.32 -5.54 -1.33
N ASN A 232 -18.94 -6.81 -1.28
CA ASN A 232 -19.93 -7.89 -1.26
C ASN A 232 -20.82 -7.81 -0.03
N ASP A 233 -20.23 -7.60 1.14
CA ASP A 233 -20.97 -7.54 2.39
C ASP A 233 -21.95 -6.37 2.40
N ILE A 234 -21.54 -5.18 1.92
CA ILE A 234 -22.43 -4.00 1.90
C ILE A 234 -23.57 -4.16 0.89
N LEU A 235 -23.30 -4.71 -0.30
CA LEU A 235 -24.33 -4.95 -1.33
C LEU A 235 -25.37 -5.99 -0.89
N ASN A 236 -25.01 -6.89 0.02
CA ASN A 236 -25.92 -7.90 0.55
C ASN A 236 -26.48 -7.53 1.93
N GLU A 237 -26.18 -6.35 2.46
CA GLU A 237 -26.71 -5.88 3.74
C GLU A 237 -28.16 -5.39 3.57
N PRO A 238 -29.11 -5.82 4.42
CA PRO A 238 -30.50 -5.39 4.31
C PRO A 238 -30.66 -3.90 4.69
N PRO A 239 -31.69 -3.21 4.15
CA PRO A 239 -32.04 -1.86 4.57
C PRO A 239 -32.29 -1.77 6.08
N ARG A 240 -31.91 -0.64 6.68
CA ARG A 240 -32.04 -0.41 8.12
C ARG A 240 -32.78 0.89 8.39
N VAL A 241 -33.63 0.89 9.41
CA VAL A 241 -34.23 2.12 9.93
C VAL A 241 -33.50 2.48 11.21
N ILE A 242 -33.00 3.71 11.28
CA ILE A 242 -32.35 4.26 12.46
C ILE A 242 -33.06 5.54 12.91
N SER A 243 -32.98 5.85 14.20
CA SER A 243 -33.41 7.14 14.71
C SER A 243 -32.43 8.22 14.27
N GLY A 244 -32.93 9.41 13.97
CA GLY A 244 -32.12 10.58 13.65
C GLY A 244 -31.18 10.95 14.79
N THR A 245 -30.16 11.75 14.49
CA THR A 245 -29.18 12.23 15.47
C THR A 245 -29.42 13.70 15.82
N GLY A 246 -29.16 14.08 17.08
CA GLY A 246 -29.20 15.49 17.50
C GLY A 246 -30.62 16.07 17.57
N ARG A 247 -30.88 17.16 16.83
CA ARG A 247 -32.16 17.91 16.86
C ARG A 247 -33.34 17.14 16.26
N ASP A 248 -33.05 16.11 15.46
CA ASP A 248 -34.04 15.31 14.73
C ASP A 248 -34.16 13.89 15.31
N ALA A 249 -33.88 13.69 16.60
CA ALA A 249 -33.88 12.37 17.25
C ALA A 249 -35.21 11.59 17.13
N ASP A 250 -36.33 12.30 16.97
CA ASP A 250 -37.66 11.72 16.77
C ASP A 250 -37.97 11.37 15.31
N THR A 251 -37.10 11.71 14.36
CA THR A 251 -37.25 11.31 12.96
C THR A 251 -36.66 9.93 12.71
N LEU A 252 -37.37 9.12 11.91
CA LEU A 252 -36.87 7.84 11.43
C LEU A 252 -36.18 8.05 10.10
N CYS A 253 -34.92 7.62 10.00
CA CYS A 253 -34.13 7.66 8.78
C CYS A 253 -33.96 6.24 8.22
N LEU A 254 -34.17 6.09 6.92
CA LEU A 254 -33.94 4.83 6.21
C LEU A 254 -32.53 4.86 5.60
N ILE A 255 -31.76 3.81 5.88
CA ILE A 255 -30.47 3.55 5.25
C ILE A 255 -30.66 2.47 4.20
N ASP A 256 -30.18 2.76 3.00
CA ASP A 256 -30.08 1.82 1.89
C ASP A 256 -28.61 1.44 1.64
N PRO A 257 -28.13 0.28 2.14
CA PRO A 257 -26.78 -0.20 1.89
C PRO A 257 -26.48 -0.45 0.41
N LEU A 258 -27.50 -0.71 -0.42
CA LEU A 258 -27.33 -0.91 -1.85
C LEU A 258 -26.94 0.39 -2.55
N ASP A 259 -27.65 1.48 -2.24
CA ASP A 259 -27.28 2.84 -2.69
C ASP A 259 -25.89 3.21 -2.17
N MET A 260 -25.58 2.90 -0.90
CA MET A 260 -24.25 3.15 -0.34
C MET A 260 -23.15 2.40 -1.09
N GLY A 261 -23.37 1.12 -1.39
CA GLY A 261 -22.45 0.31 -2.19
C GLY A 261 -22.23 0.89 -3.59
N ALA A 262 -23.31 1.38 -4.22
CA ALA A 262 -23.25 2.06 -5.52
C ALA A 262 -22.40 3.34 -5.46
N ARG A 263 -22.63 4.20 -4.45
CA ARG A 263 -21.86 5.44 -4.24
C ARG A 263 -20.39 5.16 -4.00
N ILE A 264 -20.06 4.18 -3.16
CA ILE A 264 -18.66 3.79 -2.89
C ILE A 264 -18.00 3.30 -4.17
N MET A 265 -18.66 2.46 -4.98
CA MET A 265 -18.10 1.98 -6.25
C MET A 265 -17.88 3.11 -7.25
N ALA A 266 -18.81 4.06 -7.37
CA ALA A 266 -18.63 5.26 -8.19
C ALA A 266 -17.42 6.08 -7.68
N GLN A 267 -17.31 6.28 -6.38
CA GLN A 267 -16.19 7.03 -5.80
C GLN A 267 -14.85 6.29 -5.93
N ARG A 268 -14.82 4.96 -5.88
CA ARG A 268 -13.63 4.16 -6.20
C ARG A 268 -13.10 4.45 -7.60
N GLN A 269 -13.99 4.56 -8.57
CA GLN A 269 -13.61 4.90 -9.93
C GLN A 269 -13.01 6.32 -10.00
N ASN A 270 -13.64 7.30 -9.36
CA ASN A 270 -13.10 8.66 -9.27
C ASN A 270 -11.71 8.71 -8.61
N VAL A 271 -11.52 7.95 -7.52
CA VAL A 271 -10.22 7.83 -6.83
C VAL A 271 -9.18 7.21 -7.75
N ALA A 272 -9.52 6.12 -8.45
CA ALA A 272 -8.63 5.46 -9.39
C ALA A 272 -8.19 6.42 -10.52
N GLU A 273 -9.12 7.15 -11.11
CA GLU A 273 -8.85 8.15 -12.14
C GLU A 273 -7.92 9.27 -11.64
N CYS A 274 -8.16 9.80 -10.44
CA CYS A 274 -7.26 10.79 -9.84
C CYS A 274 -5.86 10.23 -9.57
N TRP A 275 -5.77 8.94 -9.18
CA TRP A 275 -4.49 8.30 -8.92
C TRP A 275 -3.68 8.07 -10.20
N LEU A 276 -4.32 7.85 -11.35
CA LEU A 276 -3.63 7.78 -12.64
C LEU A 276 -2.82 9.06 -12.90
N GLU A 277 -3.39 10.24 -12.64
CA GLU A 277 -2.70 11.53 -12.79
C GLU A 277 -1.46 11.59 -11.89
N VAL A 278 -1.59 11.21 -10.61
CA VAL A 278 -0.47 11.21 -9.66
C VAL A 278 0.64 10.24 -10.06
N LEU A 279 0.28 9.08 -10.61
CA LEU A 279 1.26 8.07 -11.04
C LEU A 279 2.07 8.53 -12.27
N HIS A 280 1.55 9.44 -13.08
CA HIS A 280 2.32 10.03 -14.20
C HIS A 280 3.49 10.91 -13.70
N GLU A 281 3.39 11.49 -12.51
CA GLU A 281 4.42 12.38 -11.94
C GLU A 281 5.58 11.61 -11.30
N VAL A 282 5.46 10.30 -11.06
CA VAL A 282 6.43 9.51 -10.27
C VAL A 282 7.86 9.59 -10.81
N LYS A 283 7.99 9.64 -12.14
CA LYS A 283 9.30 9.81 -12.78
C LYS A 283 9.92 11.18 -12.47
N ASP A 284 9.13 12.24 -12.57
CA ASP A 284 9.58 13.60 -12.29
C ASP A 284 9.88 13.81 -10.81
N ASP A 285 9.11 13.17 -9.93
CA ASP A 285 9.39 13.09 -8.49
C ASP A 285 10.79 12.50 -8.24
N ASN A 286 11.09 11.34 -8.84
CA ASN A 286 12.39 10.69 -8.68
C ASN A 286 13.54 11.58 -9.22
N LEU A 287 13.34 12.22 -10.38
CA LEU A 287 14.31 13.17 -10.94
C LEU A 287 14.52 14.39 -10.03
N SER A 288 13.48 14.86 -9.34
CA SER A 288 13.58 15.99 -8.42
C SER A 288 14.50 15.69 -7.23
N ILE A 289 14.47 14.44 -6.71
CA ILE A 289 15.38 13.99 -5.65
C ILE A 289 16.84 14.05 -6.14
N HIS A 290 17.10 13.56 -7.36
CA HIS A 290 18.43 13.62 -7.96
C HIS A 290 18.92 15.06 -8.14
N ARG A 291 18.09 15.94 -8.72
CA ARG A 291 18.45 17.36 -8.93
C ARG A 291 18.80 18.04 -7.60
N LYS A 292 17.95 17.88 -6.59
CA LYS A 292 18.16 18.46 -5.26
C LYS A 292 19.44 17.95 -4.59
N PHE A 293 19.75 16.66 -4.75
CA PHE A 293 21.02 16.13 -4.25
C PHE A 293 22.23 16.77 -4.93
N MET A 294 22.20 16.89 -6.27
CA MET A 294 23.29 17.50 -7.02
C MET A 294 23.48 18.97 -6.67
N GLU A 295 22.39 19.73 -6.54
CA GLU A 295 22.39 21.13 -6.09
C GLU A 295 23.05 21.27 -4.71
N ASP A 296 22.69 20.41 -3.75
CA ASP A 296 23.27 20.44 -2.41
C ASP A 296 24.77 20.09 -2.41
N CYS A 297 25.19 19.11 -3.23
CA CYS A 297 26.60 18.78 -3.39
C CYS A 297 27.41 19.96 -3.97
N MET A 298 26.88 20.62 -5.01
CA MET A 298 27.53 21.80 -5.59
C MET A 298 27.63 22.95 -4.60
N ASN A 299 26.56 23.22 -3.85
CA ASN A 299 26.54 24.25 -2.81
C ASN A 299 27.56 23.96 -1.71
N THR A 300 27.68 22.71 -1.27
CA THR A 300 28.65 22.29 -0.25
C THR A 300 30.09 22.56 -0.74
N VAL A 301 30.41 22.12 -1.97
CA VAL A 301 31.73 22.34 -2.58
C VAL A 301 32.05 23.84 -2.71
N LEU A 302 31.09 24.65 -3.13
CA LEU A 302 31.27 26.11 -3.20
C LEU A 302 31.51 26.71 -1.82
N THR A 303 30.72 26.33 -0.81
CA THR A 303 30.91 26.84 0.56
C THR A 303 32.25 26.45 1.16
N ASP A 304 32.74 25.24 0.89
CA ASP A 304 34.04 24.79 1.39
C ASP A 304 35.19 25.47 0.63
N PHE A 305 35.03 25.76 -0.66
CA PHE A 305 35.99 26.55 -1.43
C PHE A 305 36.13 27.98 -0.88
N TRP A 306 35.02 28.65 -0.56
CA TRP A 306 35.04 30.02 -0.01
C TRP A 306 35.49 30.10 1.45
N LYS A 307 35.42 29.01 2.22
CA LYS A 307 35.96 28.96 3.60
C LYS A 307 37.48 28.75 3.64
N ASN A 308 38.05 28.17 2.58
CA ASN A 308 39.46 27.78 2.51
C ASN A 308 40.33 28.76 1.69
N ASN A 309 39.74 29.85 1.17
CA ASN A 309 40.45 30.96 0.50
C ASN A 309 40.15 32.26 1.23
#